data_AF-A0A1Q3DFS8-F1
#
_entry.id   AF-A0A1Q3DFS8-F1
#
_cell.length_a   1.000
_cell.length_b   1.000
_cell.length_c   1.000
_cell.angle_alpha   90.00
_cell.angle_beta   90.00
_cell.angle_gamma   90.00
#
_symmetry.space_group_name_H-M   'P 1'
#
loop_
_entity.id
_entity.type
_entity.pdbx_description
1 polymer ?
#
loop_
_entity_poly.entity_id
_entity_poly.type
_entity_poly.pdbx_seq_one_letter_code
_entity_poly.pdbx_strand_id
1 'polypeptide(L)'
;SPPAGTCLLSDTVMNDCEIVLAGIELSADLIVLSIREFDVILGMDWLYTHHACVDCYNKMMTFYLQDGTECKFIGEKNVTAPSISYTRVQKYLKRGCEGYLAYVIDPMKGTPSIEQVPVV
;
A
#
# COMPACT_ATOMS: atom_id res chain seq x y z
N SER A 1 -0.11 4.25 13.47
CA SER A 1 1.20 4.79 13.06
C SER A 1 1.40 4.51 11.58
N PRO A 2 1.99 5.43 10.80
CA PRO A 2 2.32 5.18 9.40
C PRO A 2 3.17 3.91 9.24
N PRO A 3 3.10 3.22 8.10
CA PRO A 3 3.89 1.99 7.86
C PRO A 3 5.39 2.16 8.14
N ALA A 4 5.92 3.38 7.95
CA ALA A 4 7.32 3.73 8.17
C ALA A 4 7.74 3.92 9.65
N GLY A 5 6.80 3.91 10.61
CA GLY A 5 7.11 4.10 12.04
C GLY A 5 7.55 5.53 12.43
N THR A 6 7.57 6.47 11.49
CA THR A 6 7.81 7.89 11.71
C THR A 6 6.51 8.64 11.96
N CYS A 7 6.56 9.69 12.79
CA CYS A 7 5.42 10.59 12.98
C CYS A 7 5.39 11.56 11.81
N LEU A 8 4.30 11.56 11.05
CA LEU A 8 4.05 12.52 9.97
C LEU A 8 3.01 13.52 10.47
N LEU A 9 3.33 14.81 10.38
CA LEU A 9 2.42 15.90 10.72
C LEU A 9 1.75 16.41 9.45
N SER A 10 0.45 16.67 9.55
CA SER A 10 -0.34 17.35 8.52
C SER A 10 -1.36 18.25 9.18
N ASP A 11 -1.58 19.41 8.57
CA ASP A 11 -2.57 20.41 8.93
C ASP A 11 -3.73 20.46 7.92
N THR A 12 -3.70 19.57 6.91
CA THR A 12 -4.62 19.61 5.77
C THR A 12 -5.48 18.35 5.73
N VAL A 13 -6.80 18.56 5.74
CA VAL A 13 -7.82 17.53 5.58
C VAL A 13 -8.66 17.85 4.35
N MET A 14 -8.91 16.84 3.53
CA MET A 14 -9.82 16.88 2.39
C MET A 14 -11.03 16.03 2.72
N ASN A 15 -12.22 16.64 2.79
CA ASN A 15 -13.44 15.94 3.19
C ASN A 15 -14.22 15.47 1.95
N ASP A 16 -15.01 14.41 2.14
CA ASP A 16 -15.93 13.87 1.12
C ASP A 16 -15.24 13.53 -0.22
N CYS A 17 -14.04 12.96 -0.15
CA CYS A 17 -13.29 12.52 -1.33
C CYS A 17 -13.92 11.27 -1.93
N GLU A 18 -14.21 11.27 -3.22
CA GLU A 18 -14.70 10.08 -3.91
C GLU A 18 -13.57 9.10 -4.21
N ILE A 19 -13.67 7.91 -3.64
CA ILE A 19 -12.81 6.76 -3.93
C ILE A 19 -13.57 5.81 -4.83
N VAL A 20 -13.06 5.60 -6.04
CA VAL A 20 -13.66 4.68 -7.01
C VAL A 20 -13.00 3.30 -6.93
N LEU A 21 -13.72 2.30 -6.42
CA LEU A 21 -13.27 0.89 -6.36
C LEU A 21 -14.21 0.02 -7.18
N ALA A 22 -13.66 -0.68 -8.18
CA ALA A 22 -14.43 -1.57 -9.06
C ALA A 22 -15.68 -0.90 -9.69
N GLY A 23 -15.59 0.41 -9.97
CA GLY A 23 -16.69 1.20 -10.55
C GLY A 23 -17.71 1.71 -9.53
N ILE A 24 -17.41 1.60 -8.23
CA ILE A 24 -18.28 2.06 -7.14
C ILE A 24 -17.61 3.21 -6.43
N GLU A 25 -18.37 4.28 -6.24
CA GLU A 25 -17.95 5.49 -5.54
C GLU A 25 -18.23 5.36 -4.03
N LEU A 26 -17.19 5.57 -3.24
CA LEU A 26 -17.22 5.50 -1.78
C LEU A 26 -16.56 6.77 -1.22
N SER A 27 -17.21 7.44 -0.27
CA SER A 27 -16.68 8.69 0.29
C SER A 27 -15.58 8.43 1.33
N ALA A 28 -14.59 9.32 1.42
CA ALA A 28 -13.55 9.29 2.43
C ALA A 28 -13.09 10.70 2.83
N ASP A 29 -12.89 10.91 4.13
CA ASP A 29 -12.12 12.06 4.60
C ASP A 29 -10.63 11.68 4.62
N LEU A 30 -9.80 12.45 3.92
CA LEU A 30 -8.38 12.15 3.70
C LEU A 30 -7.48 13.19 4.36
N ILE A 31 -6.45 12.72 5.05
CA ILE A 31 -5.36 13.57 5.56
C ILE A 31 -4.25 13.61 4.52
N VAL A 32 -3.82 14.80 4.11
CA VAL A 32 -2.78 14.95 3.08
C VAL A 32 -1.41 14.76 3.72
N LEU A 33 -0.68 13.72 3.32
CA LEU A 33 0.67 13.41 3.81
C LEU A 33 1.70 13.53 2.68
N SER A 34 2.89 14.04 3.01
CA SER A 34 4.03 14.10 2.06
C SER A 34 4.72 12.74 1.93
N ILE A 35 3.97 11.70 1.56
CA ILE A 35 4.49 10.34 1.32
C ILE A 35 4.73 10.13 -0.18
N ARG A 36 5.82 9.41 -0.53
CA ARG A 36 6.21 9.20 -1.93
C ARG A 36 5.77 7.86 -2.52
N GLU A 37 5.39 6.92 -1.66
CA GLU A 37 5.22 5.50 -2.03
C GLU A 37 3.77 5.11 -2.33
N PHE A 38 2.82 5.89 -1.84
CA PHE A 38 1.39 5.58 -1.94
C PHE A 38 0.60 6.84 -2.28
N ASP A 39 -0.35 6.71 -3.20
CA ASP A 39 -1.27 7.81 -3.54
C ASP A 39 -2.32 8.01 -2.44
N VAL A 40 -2.90 6.90 -1.93
CA VAL A 40 -3.93 6.91 -0.90
C VAL A 40 -3.72 5.71 0.05
N ILE A 41 -3.88 5.95 1.35
CA ILE A 41 -3.92 4.89 2.38
C ILE A 41 -5.27 4.98 3.07
N LEU A 42 -6.10 3.96 2.88
CA LEU A 42 -7.40 3.86 3.54
C LEU A 42 -7.25 3.15 4.88
N GLY A 43 -7.66 3.84 5.96
CA GLY A 43 -7.56 3.35 7.31
C GLY A 43 -8.66 2.33 7.67
N MET A 44 -8.56 1.81 8.90
CA MET A 44 -9.55 0.88 9.44
C MET A 44 -10.91 1.54 9.70
N ASP A 45 -10.91 2.85 9.97
CA ASP A 45 -12.08 3.70 10.07
C ASP A 45 -12.88 3.71 8.77
N TRP A 46 -12.21 3.96 7.64
CA TRP A 46 -12.84 3.94 6.33
C TRP A 46 -13.39 2.55 5.98
N LEU A 47 -12.61 1.50 6.26
CA LEU A 47 -13.05 0.11 6.05
C LEU A 47 -14.27 -0.23 6.91
N TYR A 48 -14.29 0.24 8.16
CA TYR A 48 -15.41 0.01 9.08
C TYR A 48 -16.68 0.72 8.60
N THR A 49 -16.58 1.99 8.19
CA THR A 49 -17.70 2.79 7.67
C THR A 49 -18.38 2.13 6.48
N HIS A 50 -17.61 1.48 5.60
CA HIS A 50 -18.13 0.82 4.40
C HIS A 50 -18.35 -0.68 4.59
N HIS A 51 -18.33 -1.17 5.82
CA HIS A 51 -18.50 -2.59 6.15
C HIS A 51 -17.61 -3.53 5.32
N ALA A 52 -16.38 -3.07 5.05
CA ALA A 52 -15.44 -3.81 4.22
C ALA A 52 -14.90 -5.04 4.98
N CYS A 53 -14.94 -6.18 4.31
CA CYS A 53 -14.30 -7.42 4.74
C CYS A 53 -13.00 -7.62 3.95
N VAL A 54 -11.88 -7.78 4.65
CA VAL A 54 -10.57 -7.99 4.04
C VAL A 54 -10.16 -9.44 4.19
N ASP A 55 -10.09 -10.16 3.06
CA ASP A 55 -9.49 -11.48 2.94
C ASP A 55 -8.01 -11.34 2.55
N CYS A 56 -7.15 -11.36 3.56
CA CYS A 56 -5.71 -11.25 3.38
C CYS A 56 -5.10 -12.40 2.59
N TYR A 57 -5.66 -13.61 2.69
CA TYR A 57 -5.12 -14.78 2.01
C TYR A 57 -5.33 -14.69 0.50
N ASN A 58 -6.55 -14.34 0.10
CA ASN A 58 -6.91 -14.16 -1.30
C ASN A 58 -6.57 -12.78 -1.86
N LYS A 59 -6.03 -11.89 -1.01
CA LYS A 59 -5.74 -10.47 -1.31
C LYS A 59 -6.97 -9.76 -1.87
N MET A 60 -8.10 -9.93 -1.21
CA MET A 60 -9.40 -9.46 -1.67
C MET A 60 -10.06 -8.61 -0.59
N MET A 61 -10.74 -7.56 -1.02
CA MET A 61 -11.63 -6.77 -0.18
C MET A 61 -13.05 -6.91 -0.74
N THR A 62 -14.02 -7.11 0.14
CA THR A 62 -15.44 -7.19 -0.20
C THR A 62 -16.20 -6.11 0.56
N PHE A 63 -17.13 -5.43 -0.10
CA PHE A 63 -18.10 -4.53 0.52
C PHE A 63 -19.49 -4.76 -0.06
N TYR A 64 -20.52 -4.26 0.61
CA TYR A 64 -21.91 -4.46 0.22
C TYR A 64 -22.58 -3.11 -0.07
N LEU A 65 -23.28 -3.02 -1.21
CA LEU A 65 -24.13 -1.88 -1.53
C LEU A 65 -25.41 -1.89 -0.66
N GLN A 66 -26.14 -0.78 -0.66
CA GLN A 66 -27.40 -0.64 0.11
C GLN A 66 -28.46 -1.66 -0.31
N ASP A 67 -28.42 -2.12 -1.56
CA ASP A 67 -29.32 -3.16 -2.10
C ASP A 67 -28.85 -4.59 -1.79
N GLY A 68 -27.74 -4.74 -1.06
CA GLY A 68 -27.14 -6.02 -0.70
C GLY A 68 -26.20 -6.60 -1.77
N THR A 69 -25.98 -5.91 -2.88
CA THR A 69 -25.04 -6.36 -3.92
C THR A 69 -23.63 -6.45 -3.36
N GLU A 70 -22.99 -7.61 -3.55
CA GLU A 70 -21.61 -7.86 -3.15
C GLU A 70 -20.64 -7.28 -4.18
N CYS A 71 -19.64 -6.55 -3.71
CA CYS A 71 -18.64 -5.91 -4.55
C CYS A 71 -17.25 -6.34 -4.10
N LYS A 72 -16.45 -6.83 -5.05
CA LYS A 72 -15.14 -7.42 -4.79
C LYS A 72 -14.05 -6.63 -5.47
N PHE A 73 -13.07 -6.21 -4.68
CA PHE A 73 -11.82 -5.66 -5.16
C PHE A 73 -10.71 -6.68 -4.92
N ILE A 74 -10.02 -7.09 -5.99
CA ILE A 74 -8.89 -8.01 -5.91
C ILE A 74 -7.62 -7.18 -6.02
N GLY A 75 -6.80 -7.21 -4.98
CA GLY A 75 -5.49 -6.58 -4.98
C GLY A 75 -4.57 -7.20 -6.03
N GLU A 76 -3.57 -6.44 -6.46
CA GLU A 76 -2.70 -6.84 -7.56
C GLU A 76 -1.99 -8.18 -7.28
N LYS A 77 -2.19 -9.15 -8.18
CA LYS A 77 -1.59 -10.49 -8.12
C LYS A 77 -0.30 -10.60 -8.93
N ASN A 78 0.10 -9.54 -9.63
CA ASN A 78 1.22 -9.52 -10.59
C ASN A 78 2.61 -9.53 -9.92
N VAL A 79 2.75 -10.14 -8.74
CA VAL A 79 4.08 -10.43 -8.21
C VAL A 79 4.46 -11.81 -8.72
N THR A 80 5.09 -11.86 -9.89
CA THR A 80 5.65 -13.06 -10.51
C THR A 80 6.76 -13.70 -9.66
N ALA A 81 7.30 -12.97 -8.69
CA ALA A 81 8.29 -13.45 -7.74
C ALA A 81 7.66 -13.68 -6.34
N PRO A 82 8.03 -14.74 -5.62
CA PRO A 82 7.69 -14.87 -4.20
C PRO A 82 8.22 -13.65 -3.42
N SER A 83 7.33 -12.83 -2.87
CA SER A 83 7.71 -11.75 -1.96
C SER A 83 7.71 -12.23 -0.51
N ILE A 84 8.66 -11.74 0.27
CA ILE A 84 8.73 -11.96 1.71
C ILE A 84 8.68 -10.62 2.44
N SER A 85 8.06 -10.59 3.62
CA SER A 85 7.99 -9.38 4.44
C SER A 85 9.38 -8.95 4.90
N TYR A 86 9.57 -7.66 5.13
CA TYR A 86 10.80 -7.11 5.72
C TYR A 86 11.18 -7.82 7.03
N THR A 87 10.20 -8.12 7.89
CA THR A 87 10.41 -8.86 9.14
C THR A 87 10.97 -10.27 8.90
N ARG A 88 10.55 -10.96 7.83
CA ARG A 88 11.11 -12.27 7.44
C ARG A 88 12.51 -12.11 6.88
N VAL A 89 12.77 -11.10 6.05
CA VAL A 89 14.12 -10.78 5.55
C VAL A 89 15.07 -10.58 6.73
N GLN A 90 14.72 -9.71 7.68
CA GLN A 90 15.54 -9.47 8.88
C GLN A 90 15.80 -10.74 9.68
N LYS A 91 14.79 -11.61 9.83
CA LYS A 91 14.93 -12.90 10.53
C LYS A 91 15.91 -13.84 9.80
N TYR A 92 15.90 -13.87 8.48
CA TYR A 92 16.80 -14.71 7.69
C TYR A 92 18.25 -14.19 7.73
N LEU A 93 18.45 -12.87 7.58
CA LEU A 93 19.77 -12.25 7.72
C LEU A 93 20.38 -12.53 9.10
N LYS A 94 19.59 -12.42 10.18
CA LYS A 94 20.02 -12.76 11.55
C LYS A 94 20.39 -14.23 11.74
N ARG A 95 19.90 -15.12 10.87
CA ARG A 95 20.23 -16.56 10.88
C ARG A 95 21.43 -16.91 10.00
N GLY A 96 22.08 -15.90 9.40
CA GLY A 96 23.26 -16.08 8.56
C GLY A 96 22.96 -16.29 7.08
N CYS A 97 21.73 -16.08 6.62
CA CYS A 97 21.45 -16.06 5.19
C CYS A 97 22.06 -14.80 4.54
N GLU A 98 22.55 -14.93 3.31
CA GLU A 98 23.02 -13.80 2.51
C GLU A 98 21.83 -13.06 1.88
N GLY A 99 21.93 -11.73 1.82
CA GLY A 99 20.97 -10.87 1.14
C GLY A 99 21.66 -10.03 0.08
N TYR A 100 21.03 -9.92 -1.09
CA TYR A 100 21.54 -9.15 -2.22
C TYR A 100 20.55 -8.04 -2.56
N LEU A 101 21.07 -6.83 -2.81
CA LEU A 101 20.28 -5.72 -3.32
C LEU A 101 20.35 -5.72 -4.84
N ALA A 102 19.22 -5.85 -5.50
CA ALA A 102 19.10 -5.69 -6.94
C ALA A 102 18.42 -4.35 -7.24
N TYR A 103 18.90 -3.65 -8.27
CA TYR A 103 18.30 -2.42 -8.76
C TYR A 103 18.11 -2.54 -10.28
N VAL A 104 17.09 -1.86 -10.79
CA VAL A 104 16.77 -1.84 -12.22
C VAL A 104 17.42 -0.61 -12.84
N ILE A 105 18.23 -0.81 -13.87
CA ILE A 105 18.80 0.28 -14.67
C ILE A 105 17.91 0.46 -15.89
N ASP A 106 17.33 1.64 -16.06
CA ASP A 106 16.74 2.04 -17.34
C ASP A 106 17.87 2.58 -18.24
N PRO A 107 18.26 1.84 -19.29
CA PRO A 107 19.37 2.24 -20.17
C PRO A 107 19.09 3.56 -20.90
N MET A 108 17.84 4.00 -20.98
CA MET A 108 17.45 5.25 -21.62
C MET A 108 17.64 6.47 -20.71
N LYS A 109 17.80 6.29 -19.40
CA LYS A 109 17.96 7.37 -18.41
C LYS A 109 19.40 7.57 -17.91
N GLY A 110 20.36 6.81 -18.44
CA GLY A 110 21.74 6.81 -17.96
C GLY A 110 21.89 6.10 -16.61
N THR A 111 23.12 5.76 -16.22
CA THR A 111 23.39 5.07 -14.95
C THR A 111 23.32 6.04 -13.77
N PRO A 112 22.35 5.88 -12.83
CA PRO A 112 22.33 6.68 -11.61
C PRO A 112 23.52 6.31 -10.69
N SER A 113 24.04 7.27 -9.92
CA SER A 113 25.08 6.99 -8.93
C SER A 113 24.47 6.26 -7.72
N ILE A 114 25.26 5.44 -7.04
CA ILE A 114 24.79 4.66 -5.87
C ILE A 114 24.27 5.57 -4.74
N GLU A 115 24.76 6.80 -4.68
CA GLU A 115 24.37 7.84 -3.72
C GLU A 115 22.94 8.34 -3.95
N GLN A 116 22.38 8.12 -5.15
CA GLN A 116 21.01 8.52 -5.49
C GLN A 116 19.98 7.46 -5.10
N VAL A 117 20.42 6.28 -4.65
CA VAL A 117 19.51 5.23 -4.16
C VAL A 117 19.05 5.63 -2.75
N PRO A 118 17.75 5.91 -2.52
CA PRO A 118 17.27 6.27 -1.20
C PRO A 118 17.44 5.11 -0.23
N VAL A 119 18.02 5.38 0.94
CA VAL A 119 18.02 4.45 2.07
C VAL A 119 16.66 4.56 2.73
N VAL A 120 15.89 3.46 2.70
CA VAL A 120 14.53 3.35 3.28
C VAL A 120 14.61 2.69 4.65
#